data_AF-A0A6C0ETL2-F1
#
_entry.id   AF-A0A6C0ETL2-F1
#
_cell.length_a   1.000
_cell.length_b   1.000
_cell.length_c   1.000
_cell.angle_alpha   90.00
_cell.angle_beta   90.00
_cell.angle_gamma   90.00
#
_symmetry.space_group_name_H-M   'P 1'
#
loop_
_entity.id
_entity.type
_entity.pdbx_description
1 polymer ?
#
loop_
_entity_poly.entity_id
_entity_poly.type
_entity_poly.pdbx_seq_one_letter_code
_entity_poly.pdbx_strand_id
1 'polypeptide(L)'
;MNHKWHITNIVENDEDNHNLFKCSLKNGTTNKIKKKSVFFKMAPLLDPFKFLVGKYDLTDKSLFQLPQLDSTNETINAKVLEPNNSAYVDGFFSFLSSTLIHKYNFAHGVDYYGSFLGIKNSFKLNVIDDLDYLCKSDFFIKNKNVLFQVEDYEHLYNDEEDEDNPKPLVHLKIDHTSSNKSMSSVKSIHDDLFDNVFVTDSESGSGSGSGSVKEHMTLDDLKESSLDLVDMTNSFEFSKINDSKTATIKSGSTCSSRTSHTSSGNEGECDGGNDDETGSESDGIEKEDGKEEKDGEEEEKEGEEGKEEWEDMSDSEDDEDISDFEEERIDATLPEFPVNVICMEYCENTFDSLIVNEDLSDDEWLSAFMQIIMILITYQKAFSFTHNDLHTNNVMYNTTDVEFIYYCYKKKYYKVPTFGRIFKIIDFGRGIYKYDGKIFCSDSFQNGADAATQYNTEPYFNEKKPRLEPNYSFDLCRLACSIFDYVIDDIDDMADIIKEDPIAKLVMEWCLDDNGSNILYKNTGVERYPDFKLYKMIARCVHNHTPQNQLNRPEFVSFIVTKNMISKTATIMDIDEIPSFSCSP
;
A
#
# COMPACT_ATOMS: atom_id res chain seq x y z
N MET A 1 3.55 24.10 -16.71
CA MET A 1 2.12 24.00 -17.08
C MET A 1 1.34 24.77 -16.03
N ASN A 2 0.83 25.97 -16.32
CA ASN A 2 0.14 26.74 -15.28
C ASN A 2 -1.37 26.51 -15.40
N HIS A 3 -1.98 25.99 -14.34
CA HIS A 3 -3.43 25.83 -14.26
C HIS A 3 -4.11 27.19 -13.99
N LYS A 4 -5.45 27.18 -13.96
CA LYS A 4 -6.30 28.32 -13.63
C LYS A 4 -5.84 29.00 -12.34
N TRP A 5 -5.43 28.23 -11.34
CA TRP A 5 -4.73 28.69 -10.15
C TRP A 5 -3.32 28.12 -10.18
N HIS A 6 -2.30 28.98 -10.03
CA HIS A 6 -0.91 28.56 -9.97
C HIS A 6 -0.15 29.27 -8.87
N ILE A 7 0.87 28.61 -8.35
CA ILE A 7 1.73 29.17 -7.29
C ILE A 7 2.52 30.35 -7.84
N THR A 8 2.56 31.42 -7.05
CA THR A 8 3.41 32.60 -7.31
C THR A 8 4.41 32.90 -6.21
N ASN A 9 4.10 32.50 -4.98
CA ASN A 9 5.01 32.66 -3.85
C ASN A 9 4.77 31.56 -2.82
N ILE A 10 5.84 31.10 -2.18
CA ILE A 10 5.82 30.16 -1.05
C ILE A 10 6.08 31.03 0.19
N VAL A 11 5.16 31.00 1.15
CA VAL A 11 5.19 31.90 2.31
C VAL A 11 5.92 31.25 3.48
N GLU A 12 5.50 30.03 3.85
CA GLU A 12 5.92 29.35 5.06
C GLU A 12 5.76 27.83 4.88
N ASN A 13 6.61 27.05 5.54
CA ASN A 13 6.47 25.60 5.66
C ASN A 13 5.61 25.29 6.88
N ASP A 14 4.75 24.27 6.80
CA ASP A 14 4.08 23.77 7.99
C ASP A 14 5.10 23.10 8.93
N GLU A 15 4.94 23.27 10.25
CA GLU A 15 5.88 22.70 11.23
C GLU A 15 5.64 21.19 11.38
N ASP A 16 4.38 20.76 11.26
CA ASP A 16 3.96 19.38 11.51
C ASP A 16 4.03 18.49 10.26
N ASN A 17 3.93 19.06 9.06
CA ASN A 17 4.00 18.31 7.80
C ASN A 17 5.02 18.92 6.83
N HIS A 18 6.16 18.25 6.69
CA HIS A 18 7.28 18.67 5.84
C HIS A 18 6.97 18.84 4.35
N ASN A 19 5.85 18.30 3.87
CA ASN A 19 5.41 18.40 2.49
C ASN A 19 4.26 19.41 2.31
N LEU A 20 3.79 20.07 3.37
CA LEU A 20 2.70 21.05 3.31
C LEU A 20 3.24 22.48 3.38
N PHE A 21 2.89 23.29 2.39
CA PHE A 21 3.39 24.66 2.27
C PHE A 21 2.26 25.67 2.14
N LYS A 22 2.32 26.77 2.92
CA LYS A 22 1.40 27.91 2.74
C LYS A 22 1.82 28.70 1.50
N CYS A 23 1.01 28.64 0.45
CA CYS A 23 1.32 29.24 -0.84
C CYS A 23 0.36 30.37 -1.21
N SER A 24 0.86 31.35 -1.96
CA SER A 24 0.06 32.37 -2.64
C SER A 24 -0.24 31.92 -4.06
N LEU A 25 -1.51 31.58 -4.31
CA LEU A 25 -2.04 31.17 -5.58
C LEU A 25 -2.59 32.36 -6.35
N LYS A 26 -2.20 32.48 -7.63
CA LYS A 26 -2.72 33.50 -8.53
C LYS A 26 -3.61 32.86 -9.59
N ASN A 27 -4.77 33.47 -9.82
CA ASN A 27 -5.65 33.07 -10.89
C ASN A 27 -5.13 33.62 -12.24
N GLY A 28 -4.88 32.74 -13.21
CA GLY A 28 -4.34 33.12 -14.52
C GLY A 28 -5.24 34.05 -15.33
N THR A 29 -6.56 33.98 -15.14
CA THR A 29 -7.53 34.79 -15.91
C THR A 29 -7.92 36.08 -15.18
N THR A 30 -8.14 36.00 -13.87
CA THR A 30 -8.70 37.12 -13.08
C THR A 30 -7.65 37.90 -12.30
N ASN A 31 -6.40 37.44 -12.27
CA ASN A 31 -5.31 37.98 -11.43
C ASN A 31 -5.63 38.03 -9.92
N LYS A 32 -6.72 37.39 -9.46
CA LYS A 32 -7.03 37.26 -8.03
C LYS A 32 -5.97 36.42 -7.34
N ILE A 33 -5.62 36.82 -6.12
CA ILE A 33 -4.66 36.11 -5.27
C ILE A 33 -5.42 35.47 -4.11
N LYS A 34 -5.15 34.21 -3.83
CA LYS A 34 -5.66 33.47 -2.66
C LYS A 34 -4.48 32.82 -1.95
N LYS A 35 -4.50 32.78 -0.62
CA LYS A 35 -3.60 31.95 0.17
C LYS A 35 -4.27 30.60 0.44
N LYS A 36 -3.56 29.49 0.23
CA LYS A 36 -4.02 28.13 0.52
C LYS A 36 -2.81 27.29 0.95
N SER A 37 -3.02 26.31 1.82
CA SER A 37 -2.06 25.23 2.05
C SER A 37 -2.02 24.33 0.81
N VAL A 38 -0.81 24.00 0.36
CA VAL A 38 -0.55 23.24 -0.86
C VAL A 38 0.42 22.12 -0.51
N PHE A 39 0.06 20.89 -0.92
CA PHE A 39 0.89 19.72 -0.73
C PHE A 39 1.91 19.60 -1.86
N PHE A 40 3.17 19.38 -1.52
CA PHE A 40 4.27 19.23 -2.47
C PHE A 40 4.70 17.76 -2.50
N LYS A 41 4.26 17.03 -3.52
CA LYS A 41 4.74 15.67 -3.78
C LYS A 41 6.13 15.73 -4.40
N MET A 42 7.11 15.11 -3.74
CA MET A 42 8.49 15.03 -4.20
C MET A 42 8.65 13.77 -5.06
N ALA A 43 8.36 13.86 -6.36
CA ALA A 43 8.48 12.72 -7.26
C ALA A 43 9.93 12.59 -7.79
N PRO A 44 10.67 11.52 -7.44
CA PRO A 44 12.06 11.38 -7.82
C PRO A 44 12.23 11.15 -9.33
N LEU A 45 13.19 11.84 -9.97
CA LEU A 45 13.46 11.68 -11.41
C LEU A 45 14.31 10.44 -11.71
N LEU A 46 15.10 10.01 -10.72
CA LEU A 46 15.88 8.79 -10.71
C LEU A 46 15.31 7.81 -9.69
N ASP A 47 15.68 6.55 -9.77
CA ASP A 47 15.20 5.51 -8.87
C ASP A 47 16.06 5.50 -7.59
N PRO A 48 15.56 5.94 -6.43
CA PRO A 48 16.41 6.09 -5.25
C PRO A 48 16.87 4.73 -4.69
N PHE A 49 16.12 3.64 -4.88
CA PHE A 49 16.55 2.30 -4.49
C PHE A 49 17.72 1.82 -5.33
N LYS A 50 17.71 2.07 -6.65
CA LYS A 50 18.88 1.82 -7.52
C LYS A 50 20.12 2.58 -7.07
N PHE A 51 19.96 3.77 -6.50
CA PHE A 51 21.07 4.49 -5.89
C PHE A 51 21.58 3.80 -4.62
N LEU A 52 20.68 3.41 -3.72
CA LEU A 52 21.02 2.73 -2.46
C LEU A 52 21.72 1.38 -2.68
N VAL A 53 21.42 0.67 -3.77
CA VAL A 53 22.12 -0.58 -4.12
C VAL A 53 23.32 -0.41 -5.06
N GLY A 54 23.70 0.83 -5.40
CA GLY A 54 24.90 1.11 -6.19
C GLY A 54 24.80 0.78 -7.69
N LYS A 55 23.59 0.83 -8.26
CA LYS A 55 23.37 0.64 -9.72
C LYS A 55 23.68 1.88 -10.54
N TYR A 56 23.92 3.03 -9.91
CA TYR A 56 24.35 4.25 -10.58
C TYR A 56 25.86 4.48 -10.43
N ASP A 57 26.48 5.06 -11.46
CA ASP A 57 27.86 5.49 -11.40
C ASP A 57 27.96 6.84 -10.68
N LEU A 58 28.54 6.83 -9.48
CA LEU A 58 28.71 8.03 -8.65
C LEU A 58 29.76 9.01 -9.20
N THR A 59 30.62 8.55 -10.11
CA THR A 59 31.62 9.42 -10.75
C THR A 59 31.00 10.27 -11.87
N ASP A 60 29.79 9.90 -12.31
CA ASP A 60 29.06 10.61 -13.33
C ASP A 60 28.44 11.90 -12.78
N LYS A 61 28.98 13.04 -13.21
CA LYS A 61 28.48 14.36 -12.87
C LYS A 61 27.10 14.66 -13.48
N SER A 62 26.62 13.85 -14.43
CA SER A 62 25.32 14.02 -15.09
C SER A 62 24.14 13.56 -14.23
N LEU A 63 24.40 12.74 -13.20
CA LEU A 63 23.36 12.05 -12.42
C LEU A 63 22.44 13.02 -11.66
N PHE A 64 22.99 14.10 -11.12
CA PHE A 64 22.25 15.09 -10.32
C PHE A 64 21.91 16.38 -11.08
N GLN A 65 22.10 16.39 -12.41
CA GLN A 65 21.80 17.56 -13.25
C GLN A 65 20.34 17.58 -13.67
N LEU A 66 19.73 18.76 -13.63
CA LEU A 66 18.36 18.98 -14.05
C LEU A 66 18.27 19.23 -15.56
N PRO A 67 17.21 18.73 -16.23
CA PRO A 67 17.05 18.91 -17.66
C PRO A 67 16.76 20.37 -18.03
N GLN A 68 17.43 20.81 -19.09
CA GLN A 68 17.19 22.05 -19.82
C GLN A 68 16.61 21.72 -21.20
N LEU A 69 16.09 22.73 -21.90
CA LEU A 69 15.40 22.54 -23.19
C LEU A 69 16.30 21.96 -24.29
N ASP A 70 17.61 22.18 -24.20
CA ASP A 70 18.64 21.74 -25.12
C ASP A 70 19.49 20.58 -24.57
N SER A 71 19.08 19.99 -23.45
CA SER A 71 19.80 18.86 -22.85
C SER A 71 19.77 17.62 -23.73
N THR A 72 20.91 16.94 -23.76
CA THR A 72 21.11 15.68 -24.50
C THR A 72 21.56 14.57 -23.56
N ASN A 73 21.50 13.32 -24.03
CA ASN A 73 21.98 12.14 -23.29
C ASN A 73 23.48 12.19 -22.94
N GLU A 74 24.25 13.11 -23.53
CA GLU A 74 25.67 13.33 -23.18
C GLU A 74 25.82 14.23 -21.95
N THR A 75 24.83 15.09 -21.71
CA THR A 75 24.85 16.09 -20.63
C THR A 75 24.14 15.61 -19.37
N ILE A 76 23.11 14.78 -19.53
CA ILE A 76 22.19 14.38 -18.46
C ILE A 76 21.84 12.91 -18.60
N ASN A 77 21.58 12.26 -17.47
CA ASN A 77 21.14 10.88 -17.41
C ASN A 77 19.89 10.63 -18.29
N ALA A 78 19.94 9.57 -19.09
CA ALA A 78 18.88 9.22 -20.04
C ALA A 78 17.49 9.03 -19.39
N LYS A 79 17.43 8.53 -18.15
CA LYS A 79 16.15 8.35 -17.43
C LYS A 79 15.46 9.69 -17.14
N VAL A 80 16.22 10.74 -16.88
CA VAL A 80 15.68 12.08 -16.58
C VAL A 80 15.10 12.74 -17.84
N LEU A 81 15.63 12.39 -19.02
CA LEU A 81 15.18 12.88 -20.33
C LEU A 81 14.06 12.04 -20.95
N GLU A 82 13.76 10.86 -20.38
CA GLU A 82 12.70 9.98 -20.87
C GLU A 82 11.33 10.69 -20.78
N PRO A 83 10.63 10.89 -21.92
CA PRO A 83 9.31 11.54 -21.90
C PRO A 83 8.28 10.80 -21.05
N ASN A 84 8.44 9.49 -20.90
CA ASN A 84 7.59 8.61 -20.10
C ASN A 84 8.05 8.46 -18.64
N ASN A 85 9.00 9.26 -18.15
CA ASN A 85 9.44 9.19 -16.75
C ASN A 85 8.23 9.26 -15.80
N SER A 86 8.16 8.32 -14.84
CA SER A 86 7.05 8.19 -13.90
C SER A 86 6.65 9.50 -13.21
N ALA A 87 7.63 10.34 -12.85
CA ALA A 87 7.40 11.63 -12.21
C ALA A 87 6.72 12.65 -13.13
N TYR A 88 6.97 12.58 -14.44
CA TYR A 88 6.29 13.44 -15.44
C TYR A 88 4.89 12.93 -15.75
N VAL A 89 4.72 11.61 -15.87
CA VAL A 89 3.42 10.97 -16.08
C VAL A 89 2.46 11.30 -14.94
N ASP A 90 2.94 11.23 -13.70
CA ASP A 90 2.18 11.59 -12.50
C ASP A 90 1.77 13.07 -12.49
N GLY A 91 2.74 13.96 -12.67
CA GLY A 91 2.50 15.40 -12.65
C GLY A 91 1.55 15.85 -13.77
N PHE A 92 1.64 15.23 -14.95
CA PHE A 92 0.75 15.57 -16.06
C PHE A 92 -0.67 15.07 -15.83
N PHE A 93 -0.87 13.86 -15.30
CA PHE A 93 -2.22 13.37 -15.00
C PHE A 93 -2.88 14.16 -13.87
N SER A 94 -2.12 14.56 -12.85
CA SER A 94 -2.58 15.46 -11.79
C SER A 94 -3.12 16.78 -12.38
N PHE A 95 -2.43 17.34 -13.39
CA PHE A 95 -2.92 18.49 -14.14
C PHE A 95 -4.22 18.22 -14.93
N LEU A 96 -4.35 17.05 -15.55
CA LEU A 96 -5.56 16.64 -16.28
C LEU A 96 -6.77 16.45 -15.34
N SER A 97 -6.56 15.79 -14.20
CA SER A 97 -7.57 15.63 -13.15
C SER A 97 -8.10 16.99 -12.67
N SER A 98 -7.21 17.93 -12.33
CA SER A 98 -7.60 19.29 -11.95
C SER A 98 -8.36 20.04 -13.05
N THR A 99 -8.06 19.76 -14.32
CA THR A 99 -8.79 20.36 -15.45
C THR A 99 -10.26 19.96 -15.46
N LEU A 100 -10.58 18.73 -15.07
CA LEU A 100 -11.96 18.26 -14.94
C LEU A 100 -12.73 19.01 -13.86
N ILE A 101 -12.09 19.33 -12.72
CA ILE A 101 -12.69 20.12 -11.64
C ILE A 101 -13.22 21.45 -12.17
N HIS A 102 -12.37 22.19 -12.88
CA HIS A 102 -12.68 23.56 -13.27
C HIS A 102 -13.51 23.71 -14.53
N LYS A 103 -13.56 22.70 -15.40
CA LYS A 103 -14.35 22.72 -16.65
C LYS A 103 -15.68 21.98 -16.54
N TYR A 104 -15.74 20.94 -15.70
CA TYR A 104 -16.88 20.02 -15.64
C TYR A 104 -17.42 19.81 -14.21
N ASN A 105 -17.00 20.64 -13.24
CA ASN A 105 -17.41 20.56 -11.83
C ASN A 105 -17.17 19.18 -11.19
N PHE A 106 -16.15 18.47 -11.64
CA PHE A 106 -15.80 17.15 -11.10
C PHE A 106 -15.19 17.29 -9.70
N ALA A 107 -15.97 17.02 -8.66
CA ALA A 107 -15.57 17.26 -7.26
C ALA A 107 -14.43 16.37 -6.76
N HIS A 108 -14.30 15.18 -7.34
CA HIS A 108 -13.31 14.17 -6.95
C HIS A 108 -11.91 14.36 -7.55
N GLY A 109 -11.74 15.34 -8.44
CA GLY A 109 -10.42 15.64 -8.96
C GLY A 109 -9.51 16.19 -7.87
N VAL A 110 -8.20 16.09 -8.08
CA VAL A 110 -7.20 16.72 -7.20
C VAL A 110 -6.73 18.00 -7.87
N ASP A 111 -6.83 19.11 -7.14
CA ASP A 111 -6.47 20.42 -7.66
C ASP A 111 -4.95 20.52 -7.88
N TYR A 112 -4.50 21.03 -9.03
CA TYR A 112 -3.09 21.11 -9.40
C TYR A 112 -2.66 22.58 -9.51
N TYR A 113 -1.58 22.93 -8.83
CA TYR A 113 -1.11 24.31 -8.70
C TYR A 113 0.23 24.60 -9.39
N GLY A 114 0.86 23.59 -9.99
CA GLY A 114 2.11 23.72 -10.74
C GLY A 114 3.07 22.56 -10.49
N SER A 115 4.16 22.55 -11.23
CA SER A 115 5.29 21.64 -10.97
C SER A 115 6.62 22.31 -11.26
N PHE A 116 7.66 21.86 -10.55
CA PHE A 116 8.99 22.43 -10.62
C PHE A 116 10.04 21.32 -10.58
N LEU A 117 11.06 21.44 -11.43
CA LEU A 117 12.26 20.61 -11.31
C LEU A 117 13.17 21.20 -10.25
N GLY A 118 13.68 20.36 -9.36
CA GLY A 118 14.55 20.80 -8.27
C GLY A 118 15.50 19.70 -7.81
N ILE A 119 16.59 20.12 -7.17
CA ILE A 119 17.47 19.22 -6.41
C ILE A 119 17.04 19.34 -4.96
N LYS A 120 16.50 18.26 -4.40
CA LYS A 120 16.06 18.21 -3.01
C LYS A 120 17.24 17.84 -2.13
N ASN A 121 17.62 18.75 -1.25
CA ASN A 121 18.57 18.47 -0.18
C ASN A 121 17.91 17.62 0.91
N SER A 122 18.67 16.70 1.50
CA SER A 122 18.20 15.78 2.55
C SER A 122 16.91 15.07 2.12
N PHE A 123 16.96 14.42 0.96
CA PHE A 123 15.84 13.66 0.44
C PHE A 123 15.64 12.39 1.28
N LYS A 124 14.50 12.30 1.96
CA LYS A 124 14.12 11.16 2.80
C LYS A 124 13.30 10.16 1.99
N LEU A 125 13.67 8.89 2.07
CA LEU A 125 12.96 7.76 1.48
C LEU A 125 12.61 6.78 2.59
N ASN A 126 11.34 6.44 2.76
CA ASN A 126 10.95 5.33 3.64
C ASN A 126 11.43 4.02 3.02
N VAL A 127 12.22 3.24 3.75
CA VAL A 127 12.84 1.99 3.30
C VAL A 127 12.42 0.77 4.13
N ILE A 128 11.52 0.90 5.11
CA ILE A 128 11.19 -0.18 6.05
C ILE A 128 10.84 -1.50 5.36
N ASP A 129 9.93 -1.47 4.38
CA ASP A 129 9.48 -2.66 3.64
C ASP A 129 10.57 -3.32 2.78
N ASP A 130 11.59 -2.54 2.40
CA ASP A 130 12.66 -2.96 1.50
C ASP A 130 13.99 -3.22 2.26
N LEU A 131 14.01 -3.12 3.59
CA LEU A 131 15.24 -3.25 4.39
C LEU A 131 15.93 -4.59 4.17
N ASP A 132 15.19 -5.69 4.14
CA ASP A 132 15.77 -7.03 3.91
C ASP A 132 16.41 -7.16 2.52
N TYR A 133 15.85 -6.49 1.53
CA TYR A 133 16.44 -6.42 0.20
C TYR A 133 17.71 -5.55 0.20
N LEU A 134 17.66 -4.37 0.82
CA LEU A 134 18.78 -3.44 0.91
C LEU A 134 19.94 -4.03 1.70
N CYS A 135 19.67 -4.71 2.81
CA CYS A 135 20.66 -5.39 3.64
C CYS A 135 21.37 -6.56 2.92
N LYS A 136 20.79 -7.13 1.85
CA LYS A 136 21.48 -8.10 0.99
C LYS A 136 22.53 -7.45 0.08
N SER A 137 22.50 -6.12 -0.09
CA SER A 137 23.46 -5.40 -0.93
C SER A 137 24.73 -5.03 -0.16
N ASP A 138 25.83 -5.61 -0.60
CA ASP A 138 27.20 -5.24 -0.20
C ASP A 138 27.46 -3.73 -0.29
N PHE A 139 26.91 -3.08 -1.32
CA PHE A 139 27.08 -1.66 -1.54
C PHE A 139 26.33 -0.85 -0.48
N PHE A 140 25.11 -1.27 -0.13
CA PHE A 140 24.29 -0.59 0.85
C PHE A 140 24.97 -0.61 2.23
N ILE A 141 25.40 -1.79 2.69
CA ILE A 141 26.09 -1.94 3.99
C ILE A 141 27.38 -1.11 4.04
N LYS A 142 28.19 -1.12 2.97
CA LYS A 142 29.49 -0.42 2.94
C LYS A 142 29.34 1.10 2.92
N ASN A 143 28.26 1.62 2.33
CA ASN A 143 28.05 3.05 2.12
C ASN A 143 27.00 3.68 3.05
N LYS A 144 26.31 2.88 3.87
CA LYS A 144 25.48 3.38 4.98
C LYS A 144 26.32 4.30 5.86
N ASN A 145 25.78 5.48 6.15
CA ASN A 145 26.42 6.57 6.89
C ASN A 145 27.67 7.19 6.23
N VAL A 146 27.94 6.87 4.95
CA VAL A 146 29.00 7.49 4.15
C VAL A 146 28.40 8.30 3.00
N LEU A 147 27.61 7.65 2.14
CA LEU A 147 26.95 8.30 0.98
C LEU A 147 25.52 8.74 1.28
N PHE A 148 24.85 8.03 2.18
CA PHE A 148 23.49 8.29 2.62
C PHE A 148 23.40 7.88 4.09
N GLN A 149 22.49 8.51 4.83
CA GLN A 149 22.21 8.17 6.22
C GLN A 149 20.99 7.24 6.25
N VAL A 150 20.97 6.26 7.13
CA VAL A 150 19.78 5.42 7.35
C VAL A 150 19.52 5.44 8.84
N GLU A 151 18.26 5.69 9.21
CA GLU A 151 17.81 5.65 10.60
C GLU A 151 18.13 4.30 11.24
N ASP A 152 18.27 4.31 12.56
CA ASP A 152 18.61 3.11 13.29
C ASP A 152 17.41 2.14 13.26
N TYR A 153 17.68 0.90 12.88
CA TYR A 153 16.69 -0.15 12.70
C TYR A 153 17.04 -1.40 13.50
N GLU A 154 18.01 -1.31 14.44
CA GLU A 154 18.39 -2.45 15.29
C GLU A 154 17.23 -2.97 16.15
N HIS A 155 16.27 -2.11 16.49
CA HIS A 155 15.07 -2.49 17.25
C HIS A 155 14.19 -3.50 16.52
N LEU A 156 14.10 -3.42 15.17
CA LEU A 156 13.33 -4.38 14.36
C LEU A 156 13.83 -5.82 14.48
N TYR A 157 15.11 -6.01 14.83
CA TYR A 157 15.75 -7.32 14.91
C TYR A 157 15.99 -7.78 16.36
N ASN A 158 15.50 -7.05 17.37
CA ASN A 158 15.79 -7.29 18.77
C ASN A 158 14.69 -7.96 19.59
N ASP A 159 13.57 -8.36 18.97
CA ASP A 159 12.53 -9.12 19.65
C ASP A 159 12.59 -10.62 19.28
N GLU A 160 13.03 -11.40 20.27
CA GLU A 160 12.81 -12.84 20.48
C GLU A 160 13.57 -13.88 19.59
N GLU A 161 14.48 -14.60 20.24
CA GLU A 161 14.70 -16.05 20.16
C GLU A 161 14.33 -16.82 18.87
N ASP A 162 15.01 -16.56 17.75
CA ASP A 162 15.13 -17.56 16.67
C ASP A 162 16.45 -18.34 16.82
N GLU A 163 16.40 -19.50 17.48
CA GLU A 163 17.55 -20.43 17.62
C GLU A 163 18.04 -21.00 16.27
N ASP A 164 17.28 -20.85 15.18
CA ASP A 164 17.55 -21.51 13.89
C ASP A 164 18.19 -20.62 12.80
N ASN A 165 18.49 -19.35 13.08
CA ASN A 165 19.15 -18.48 12.10
C ASN A 165 20.37 -17.74 12.70
N PRO A 166 21.61 -18.21 12.48
CA PRO A 166 22.77 -17.53 13.04
C PRO A 166 22.95 -16.15 12.37
N LYS A 167 22.89 -15.10 13.20
CA LYS A 167 23.14 -13.71 12.83
C LYS A 167 24.41 -13.58 11.95
N PRO A 168 24.42 -12.75 10.89
CA PRO A 168 25.67 -12.42 10.21
C PRO A 168 26.59 -11.69 11.19
N LEU A 169 27.78 -12.26 11.40
CA LEU A 169 28.78 -11.75 12.33
C LEU A 169 29.19 -10.32 11.95
N VAL A 170 28.95 -9.38 12.86
CA VAL A 170 29.51 -8.03 12.77
C VAL A 170 31.03 -8.13 12.91
N HIS A 171 31.78 -7.78 11.86
CA HIS A 171 33.23 -7.68 11.95
C HIS A 171 33.63 -6.51 12.85
N LEU A 172 33.99 -6.82 14.11
CA LEU A 172 34.72 -5.91 14.99
C LEU A 172 36.07 -5.55 14.35
N LYS A 173 36.21 -4.33 13.83
CA LYS A 173 37.51 -3.76 13.48
C LYS A 173 38.26 -3.45 14.77
N ILE A 174 39.13 -4.37 15.18
CA ILE A 174 40.11 -4.10 16.24
C ILE A 174 41.16 -3.16 15.65
N ASP A 175 41.05 -1.87 15.98
CA ASP A 175 42.09 -0.90 15.66
C ASP A 175 43.26 -1.09 16.64
N HIS A 176 44.33 -1.72 16.18
CA HIS A 176 45.53 -2.01 16.98
C HIS A 176 46.37 -0.77 17.33
N THR A 177 45.87 0.45 17.10
CA THR A 177 46.63 1.69 17.33
C THR A 177 46.15 2.55 18.49
N SER A 178 45.08 2.16 19.20
CA SER A 178 44.52 2.94 20.31
C SER A 178 44.50 2.14 21.62
N SER A 179 45.58 2.23 22.41
CA SER A 179 45.58 1.76 23.80
C SER A 179 44.76 2.71 24.67
N ASN A 180 43.45 2.50 24.77
CA ASN A 180 42.66 3.14 25.81
C ASN A 180 43.01 2.47 27.15
N LYS A 181 43.76 3.20 27.99
CA LYS A 181 43.92 2.86 29.41
C LYS A 181 42.54 2.87 30.05
N SER A 182 41.98 1.70 30.33
CA SER A 182 40.78 1.57 31.14
C SER A 182 41.02 2.16 32.53
N MET A 183 40.37 3.28 32.84
CA MET A 183 40.20 3.76 34.21
C MET A 183 38.97 3.09 34.81
N SER A 184 39.15 1.87 35.33
CA SER A 184 38.26 1.29 36.32
C SER A 184 39.06 0.29 37.14
N SER A 185 39.50 0.72 38.32
CA SER A 185 40.12 -0.16 39.32
C SER A 185 39.01 -1.01 39.95
N VAL A 186 38.86 -2.25 39.50
CA VAL A 186 38.06 -3.24 40.22
C VAL A 186 38.88 -3.65 41.44
N LYS A 187 38.36 -3.39 42.65
CA LYS A 187 38.95 -3.88 43.89
C LYS A 187 38.93 -5.42 43.86
N SER A 188 40.03 -6.06 44.23
CA SER A 188 40.11 -7.50 44.39
C SER A 188 38.98 -7.98 45.31
N ILE A 189 38.18 -8.92 44.81
CA ILE A 189 37.11 -9.57 45.58
C ILE A 189 37.81 -10.39 46.66
N HIS A 190 37.50 -10.10 47.92
CA HIS A 190 37.99 -10.86 49.07
C HIS A 190 37.19 -12.15 49.21
N ASP A 191 37.88 -13.26 49.48
CA ASP A 191 37.28 -14.60 49.69
C ASP A 191 36.25 -14.63 50.83
N ASP A 192 36.28 -13.66 51.74
CA ASP A 192 35.30 -13.49 52.82
C ASP A 192 33.85 -13.26 52.31
N LEU A 193 33.66 -12.93 51.02
CA LEU A 193 32.34 -12.67 50.44
C LEU A 193 31.53 -13.96 50.15
N PHE A 194 32.19 -15.13 50.14
CA PHE A 194 31.57 -16.43 49.81
C PHE A 194 31.66 -17.47 50.93
N ASP A 195 32.04 -17.04 52.14
CA ASP A 195 32.05 -17.91 53.32
C ASP A 195 30.66 -18.56 53.49
N ASN A 196 30.61 -19.88 53.30
CA ASN A 196 29.46 -20.81 53.38
C ASN A 196 28.65 -21.07 52.10
N VAL A 197 29.05 -20.59 50.92
CA VAL A 197 28.40 -21.02 49.65
C VAL A 197 29.04 -22.29 49.08
N PHE A 198 30.32 -22.53 49.37
CA PHE A 198 31.06 -23.72 48.93
C PHE A 198 31.66 -24.44 50.13
N VAL A 199 31.53 -25.77 50.18
CA VAL A 199 32.17 -26.60 51.20
C VAL A 199 33.67 -26.64 50.92
N THR A 200 34.48 -26.09 51.81
CA THR A 200 35.92 -26.27 51.81
C THR A 200 36.24 -27.66 52.38
N ASP A 201 36.71 -28.58 51.53
CA ASP A 201 37.19 -29.91 51.94
C ASP A 201 38.51 -29.79 52.72
N SER A 202 38.40 -29.38 53.98
CA SER A 202 39.48 -29.45 54.96
C SER A 202 38.90 -29.47 56.36
N GLU A 203 38.40 -30.64 56.78
CA GLU A 203 38.65 -31.26 58.09
C GLU A 203 37.61 -32.34 58.42
N SER A 204 37.86 -33.56 57.96
CA SER A 204 37.51 -34.76 58.75
C SER A 204 38.61 -35.80 58.55
N GLY A 205 39.59 -35.77 59.45
CA GLY A 205 40.60 -36.79 59.56
C GLY A 205 40.05 -38.10 60.14
N SER A 206 40.83 -39.15 59.90
CA SER A 206 40.86 -40.48 60.54
C SER A 206 39.85 -41.54 60.09
N GLY A 207 40.32 -42.45 59.21
CA GLY A 207 39.72 -43.75 58.97
C GLY A 207 40.14 -44.41 57.65
N SER A 208 41.10 -45.34 57.72
CA SER A 208 41.73 -46.10 56.63
C SER A 208 40.80 -46.67 55.54
N GLY A 209 41.24 -46.62 54.27
CA GLY A 209 40.91 -47.65 53.27
C GLY A 209 40.66 -47.17 51.83
N SER A 210 41.70 -47.26 51.00
CA SER A 210 41.66 -47.53 49.55
C SER A 210 40.97 -46.54 48.58
N GLY A 211 41.79 -45.83 47.79
CA GLY A 211 41.66 -45.90 46.32
C GLY A 211 41.11 -44.68 45.56
N SER A 212 41.99 -44.15 44.71
CA SER A 212 41.73 -43.40 43.47
C SER A 212 41.60 -41.87 43.53
N VAL A 213 42.66 -41.25 43.02
CA VAL A 213 42.78 -39.85 42.58
C VAL A 213 41.76 -39.58 41.47
N LYS A 214 41.04 -38.45 41.53
CA LYS A 214 40.20 -37.94 40.43
C LYS A 214 41.07 -37.04 39.55
N GLU A 215 41.36 -37.49 38.34
CA GLU A 215 41.82 -36.64 37.24
C GLU A 215 40.64 -35.83 36.68
N HIS A 216 40.89 -34.57 36.33
CA HIS A 216 39.94 -33.72 35.61
C HIS A 216 39.95 -34.08 34.12
N MET A 217 38.78 -34.39 33.55
CA MET A 217 38.59 -34.66 32.12
C MET A 217 39.03 -33.46 31.27
N THR A 218 39.76 -33.73 30.19
CA THR A 218 40.17 -32.71 29.24
C THR A 218 39.35 -32.76 27.96
N LEU A 219 39.32 -31.63 27.25
CA LEU A 219 38.54 -31.45 26.02
C LEU A 219 38.95 -32.36 24.85
N ASP A 220 40.11 -33.03 24.96
CA ASP A 220 40.56 -34.01 23.97
C ASP A 220 39.94 -35.41 24.20
N ASP A 221 39.48 -35.72 25.42
CA ASP A 221 38.85 -37.00 25.77
C ASP A 221 37.40 -37.12 25.24
N LEU A 222 36.75 -35.99 24.95
CA LEU A 222 35.37 -35.91 24.44
C LEU A 222 35.26 -36.04 22.91
N LYS A 223 36.37 -36.03 22.18
CA LYS A 223 36.35 -36.07 20.70
C LYS A 223 36.34 -37.47 20.09
N GLU A 224 36.60 -38.53 20.87
CA GLU A 224 36.63 -39.91 20.36
C GLU A 224 35.31 -40.68 20.52
N SER A 225 34.24 -40.07 21.05
CA SER A 225 32.94 -40.73 21.20
C SER A 225 31.95 -40.27 20.11
N SER A 226 32.06 -40.84 18.91
CA SER A 226 31.01 -40.76 17.88
C SER A 226 29.84 -41.68 18.25
N LEU A 227 28.67 -41.12 18.55
CA LEU A 227 27.42 -41.88 18.64
C LEU A 227 26.29 -41.14 17.93
N ASP A 228 25.77 -41.81 16.89
CA ASP A 228 24.56 -41.47 16.17
C ASP A 228 23.36 -41.42 17.12
N LEU A 229 22.60 -40.32 17.09
CA LEU A 229 21.33 -40.19 17.81
C LEU A 229 20.17 -40.38 16.82
N VAL A 230 19.46 -41.49 17.01
CA VAL A 230 18.18 -41.81 16.38
C VAL A 230 17.06 -41.20 17.22
N ASP A 231 16.19 -40.46 16.55
CA ASP A 231 14.95 -39.87 17.03
C ASP A 231 13.91 -40.97 17.35
N MET A 232 13.26 -40.88 18.53
CA MET A 232 12.06 -41.63 18.93
C MET A 232 11.57 -41.18 20.31
N THR A 233 10.63 -40.22 20.37
CA THR A 233 9.59 -40.24 21.42
C THR A 233 8.29 -39.63 20.91
N ASN A 234 7.54 -40.46 20.18
CA ASN A 234 6.09 -40.35 20.09
C ASN A 234 5.50 -41.12 21.29
N SER A 235 4.97 -40.43 22.30
CA SER A 235 3.86 -40.85 23.18
C SER A 235 3.80 -39.98 24.44
N PHE A 236 2.73 -39.22 24.63
CA PHE A 236 1.73 -39.44 25.68
C PHE A 236 0.64 -38.34 25.62
N GLU A 237 -0.61 -38.79 25.54
CA GLU A 237 -1.84 -37.99 25.56
C GLU A 237 -2.21 -37.50 26.98
N PHE A 238 -2.98 -36.39 26.95
CA PHE A 238 -4.03 -35.93 27.88
C PHE A 238 -3.67 -35.00 29.05
N SER A 239 -4.03 -33.72 28.95
CA SER A 239 -5.30 -33.22 29.52
C SER A 239 -5.52 -31.71 29.29
N LYS A 240 -6.77 -31.36 29.00
CA LYS A 240 -7.32 -30.00 28.84
C LYS A 240 -7.04 -29.10 30.04
N ILE A 241 -6.51 -27.90 29.79
CA ILE A 241 -6.81 -26.68 30.56
C ILE A 241 -6.90 -25.52 29.56
N ASN A 242 -8.04 -24.83 29.58
CA ASN A 242 -8.28 -23.56 28.91
C ASN A 242 -7.32 -22.51 29.45
N ASP A 243 -6.62 -21.80 28.58
CA ASP A 243 -6.29 -20.41 28.83
C ASP A 243 -6.21 -19.64 27.52
N SER A 244 -6.95 -18.53 27.51
CA SER A 244 -7.01 -17.50 26.49
C SER A 244 -5.60 -17.02 26.15
N LYS A 245 -5.16 -17.28 24.91
CA LYS A 245 -4.03 -16.57 24.32
C LYS A 245 -4.59 -15.62 23.27
N THR A 246 -4.55 -14.35 23.62
CA THR A 246 -4.52 -13.21 22.71
C THR A 246 -3.45 -13.48 21.65
N ALA A 247 -3.88 -13.76 20.42
CA ALA A 247 -2.98 -13.80 19.28
C ALA A 247 -2.69 -12.36 18.91
N THR A 248 -1.46 -11.93 19.11
CA THR A 248 -0.94 -10.65 18.63
C THR A 248 -0.94 -10.72 17.11
N ILE A 249 -1.90 -10.04 16.48
CA ILE A 249 -1.96 -9.88 15.04
C ILE A 249 -0.79 -8.98 14.66
N LYS A 250 0.29 -9.56 14.13
CA LYS A 250 1.27 -8.81 13.34
C LYS A 250 0.60 -8.52 11.99
N SER A 251 -0.18 -7.44 11.93
CA SER A 251 -0.72 -6.88 10.69
C SER A 251 0.40 -6.25 9.89
N GLY A 252 1.12 -7.08 9.13
CA GLY A 252 2.08 -6.63 8.13
C GLY A 252 1.53 -6.94 6.74
N SER A 253 0.45 -6.26 6.32
CA SER A 253 -0.06 -6.35 4.95
C SER A 253 1.02 -5.83 4.01
N THR A 254 1.85 -6.75 3.51
CA THR A 254 3.04 -6.48 2.70
C THR A 254 2.60 -6.16 1.26
N CYS A 255 1.89 -5.05 1.07
CA CYS A 255 1.42 -4.58 -0.24
C CYS A 255 2.14 -3.30 -0.69
N SER A 256 3.39 -3.12 -0.24
CA SER A 256 4.22 -1.97 -0.58
C SER A 256 4.81 -2.10 -1.99
N SER A 257 4.18 -1.43 -2.97
CA SER A 257 4.55 -1.44 -4.39
C SER A 257 5.82 -0.64 -4.74
N ARG A 258 6.62 -0.22 -3.75
CA ARG A 258 7.61 0.85 -3.96
C ARG A 258 8.82 0.40 -4.77
N THR A 259 9.22 -0.87 -4.73
CA THR A 259 10.15 -1.48 -5.71
C THR A 259 10.09 -3.01 -5.70
N SER A 260 9.83 -3.65 -6.85
CA SER A 260 9.91 -5.12 -6.98
C SER A 260 11.19 -5.51 -7.72
N HIS A 261 12.26 -5.85 -6.99
CA HIS A 261 13.53 -6.23 -7.59
C HIS A 261 13.63 -7.73 -7.88
N THR A 262 13.25 -8.14 -9.09
CA THR A 262 13.48 -9.51 -9.56
C THR A 262 14.97 -9.75 -9.88
N SER A 263 15.59 -10.77 -9.28
CA SER A 263 16.92 -11.25 -9.65
C SER A 263 16.90 -11.86 -11.06
N SER A 264 17.75 -11.36 -11.94
CA SER A 264 17.98 -11.92 -13.27
C SER A 264 18.60 -13.32 -13.17
N GLY A 265 17.82 -14.36 -13.46
CA GLY A 265 18.25 -15.75 -13.47
C GLY A 265 17.48 -16.60 -14.48
N ASN A 266 18.13 -16.85 -15.61
CA ASN A 266 17.97 -17.90 -16.62
C ASN A 266 16.57 -18.30 -17.14
N GLU A 267 16.41 -18.15 -18.45
CA GLU A 267 15.27 -18.62 -19.25
C GLU A 267 15.17 -20.15 -19.22
N GLY A 268 14.02 -20.67 -18.78
CA GLY A 268 13.63 -22.06 -18.92
C GLY A 268 12.23 -22.13 -19.52
N GLU A 269 12.13 -22.70 -20.73
CA GLU A 269 10.89 -23.06 -21.39
C GLU A 269 10.10 -24.04 -20.50
N CYS A 270 8.80 -23.82 -20.32
CA CYS A 270 7.90 -24.83 -19.82
C CYS A 270 6.71 -25.00 -20.77
N ASP A 271 6.66 -26.23 -21.27
CA ASP A 271 5.86 -26.83 -22.32
C ASP A 271 4.40 -27.05 -21.88
N GLY A 272 3.57 -27.32 -22.88
CA GLY A 272 2.11 -27.41 -22.87
C GLY A 272 1.50 -28.35 -21.83
N GLY A 273 0.29 -27.97 -21.44
CA GLY A 273 -0.57 -28.75 -20.55
C GLY A 273 -1.14 -30.01 -21.20
N ASN A 274 -1.63 -30.87 -20.31
CA ASN A 274 -2.76 -31.75 -20.51
C ASN A 274 -3.14 -32.27 -19.12
N ASP A 275 -4.35 -31.96 -18.66
CA ASP A 275 -5.08 -32.85 -17.78
C ASP A 275 -6.56 -32.78 -18.21
N ASP A 276 -6.92 -33.78 -19.01
CA ASP A 276 -8.28 -34.22 -19.26
C ASP A 276 -8.81 -34.85 -17.96
N GLU A 277 -9.89 -34.33 -17.39
CA GLU A 277 -10.85 -35.19 -16.69
C GLU A 277 -12.28 -34.88 -17.14
N THR A 278 -12.75 -35.76 -18.02
CA THR A 278 -14.15 -35.92 -18.41
C THR A 278 -14.94 -36.59 -17.29
N GLY A 279 -16.01 -35.95 -16.84
CA GLY A 279 -17.02 -36.54 -15.96
C GLY A 279 -18.41 -36.00 -16.30
N SER A 280 -19.10 -36.69 -17.21
CA SER A 280 -20.48 -36.43 -17.61
C SER A 280 -21.44 -37.10 -16.64
N GLU A 281 -22.37 -36.38 -16.02
CA GLU A 281 -23.73 -36.88 -15.79
C GLU A 281 -24.76 -35.74 -15.96
N SER A 282 -25.73 -36.02 -16.82
CA SER A 282 -26.96 -35.27 -17.03
C SER A 282 -27.96 -35.59 -15.93
N ASP A 283 -28.77 -34.63 -15.52
CA ASP A 283 -30.21 -34.84 -15.40
C ASP A 283 -30.94 -33.48 -15.39
N GLY A 284 -31.79 -33.29 -16.38
CA GLY A 284 -32.79 -32.22 -16.40
C GLY A 284 -34.11 -32.74 -15.89
N ILE A 285 -34.92 -31.85 -15.29
CA ILE A 285 -36.39 -31.91 -15.32
C ILE A 285 -36.91 -30.47 -15.21
N GLU A 286 -37.99 -30.24 -15.96
CA GLU A 286 -38.65 -28.98 -16.26
C GLU A 286 -39.61 -28.49 -15.16
N LYS A 287 -39.85 -27.18 -15.23
CA LYS A 287 -41.02 -26.35 -14.85
C LYS A 287 -42.28 -27.03 -14.30
N GLU A 288 -42.95 -26.38 -13.35
CA GLU A 288 -44.33 -25.91 -13.54
C GLU A 288 -44.81 -24.88 -12.48
N ASP A 289 -45.78 -24.07 -12.93
CA ASP A 289 -46.46 -22.93 -12.31
C ASP A 289 -47.34 -23.26 -11.10
N GLY A 290 -47.67 -22.23 -10.31
CA GLY A 290 -48.81 -22.28 -9.36
C GLY A 290 -49.04 -20.99 -8.59
N LYS A 291 -49.90 -20.11 -9.15
CA LYS A 291 -50.55 -18.98 -8.44
C LYS A 291 -51.54 -19.51 -7.39
N GLU A 292 -51.72 -18.79 -6.29
CA GLU A 292 -53.04 -18.28 -5.88
C GLU A 292 -52.95 -17.26 -4.72
N GLU A 293 -53.85 -16.27 -4.84
CA GLU A 293 -54.09 -15.11 -3.98
C GLU A 293 -54.84 -15.49 -2.69
N LYS A 294 -54.74 -14.68 -1.61
CA LYS A 294 -55.84 -13.81 -1.12
C LYS A 294 -55.66 -13.23 0.29
N ASP A 295 -55.91 -11.93 0.33
CA ASP A 295 -56.79 -11.14 1.21
C ASP A 295 -56.56 -10.98 2.73
N GLY A 296 -56.61 -9.69 3.11
CA GLY A 296 -57.17 -9.16 4.35
C GLY A 296 -56.13 -8.72 5.40
N GLU A 297 -56.21 -7.58 6.06
CA GLU A 297 -57.10 -6.41 6.03
C GLU A 297 -56.40 -5.32 6.88
N GLU A 298 -56.81 -4.07 6.69
CA GLU A 298 -56.33 -2.85 7.36
C GLU A 298 -56.63 -2.83 8.86
N GLU A 299 -55.83 -2.10 9.66
CA GLU A 299 -56.37 -1.26 10.75
C GLU A 299 -55.34 -0.19 11.21
N GLU A 300 -55.71 1.08 10.99
CA GLU A 300 -55.10 2.28 11.58
C GLU A 300 -55.45 2.39 13.08
N LYS A 301 -54.53 2.89 13.92
CA LYS A 301 -54.86 3.80 15.04
C LYS A 301 -53.71 4.75 15.39
N GLU A 302 -54.05 6.04 15.37
CA GLU A 302 -53.34 7.17 15.96
C GLU A 302 -53.35 7.13 17.51
N GLY A 303 -52.41 7.85 18.15
CA GLY A 303 -52.53 8.19 19.58
C GLY A 303 -51.25 8.64 20.30
N GLU A 304 -50.89 9.90 20.10
CA GLU A 304 -50.17 10.89 20.94
C GLU A 304 -49.40 10.54 22.25
N GLU A 305 -48.22 11.16 22.31
CA GLU A 305 -47.58 11.96 23.38
C GLU A 305 -47.25 11.38 24.77
N GLY A 306 -45.97 11.49 25.12
CA GLY A 306 -45.44 11.49 26.49
C GLY A 306 -44.02 12.04 26.54
N LYS A 307 -43.89 13.35 26.76
CA LYS A 307 -42.64 14.06 27.06
C LYS A 307 -42.11 13.66 28.44
N GLU A 308 -40.82 13.38 28.57
CA GLU A 308 -40.09 13.68 29.80
C GLU A 308 -38.74 14.32 29.46
N GLU A 309 -38.59 15.55 29.96
CA GLU A 309 -37.40 16.37 30.00
C GLU A 309 -36.50 15.88 31.14
N TRP A 310 -35.20 15.71 30.90
CA TRP A 310 -34.18 15.79 31.95
C TRP A 310 -33.00 16.62 31.44
N GLU A 311 -32.80 17.74 32.12
CA GLU A 311 -31.79 18.77 31.88
C GLU A 311 -30.39 18.34 32.36
N ASP A 312 -29.39 18.84 31.62
CA ASP A 312 -28.00 19.20 31.96
C ASP A 312 -27.29 18.54 33.15
N MET A 313 -26.17 17.89 32.85
CA MET A 313 -24.94 18.02 33.64
C MET A 313 -23.73 18.17 32.72
N SER A 314 -23.00 19.25 32.98
CA SER A 314 -21.77 19.68 32.33
C SER A 314 -20.54 18.91 32.79
N ASP A 315 -19.55 18.87 31.89
CA ASP A 315 -18.11 19.00 32.14
C ASP A 315 -17.33 17.73 32.54
N SER A 316 -16.63 17.17 31.55
CA SER A 316 -15.17 16.98 31.63
C SER A 316 -14.64 16.50 30.26
N GLU A 317 -13.85 17.37 29.62
CA GLU A 317 -12.93 17.02 28.54
C GLU A 317 -11.94 15.99 29.08
N ASP A 318 -12.13 14.72 28.75
CA ASP A 318 -11.06 13.74 28.76
C ASP A 318 -10.58 13.62 27.31
N ASP A 319 -9.46 14.29 27.04
CA ASP A 319 -8.60 14.00 25.90
C ASP A 319 -8.23 12.52 25.98
N GLU A 320 -8.96 11.68 25.27
CA GLU A 320 -8.49 10.33 24.96
C GLU A 320 -7.28 10.51 24.05
N ASP A 321 -6.10 10.26 24.61
CA ASP A 321 -4.85 10.07 23.90
C ASP A 321 -5.11 9.07 22.76
N ILE A 322 -5.32 9.61 21.56
CA ILE A 322 -5.29 8.87 20.30
C ILE A 322 -3.90 8.25 20.25
N SER A 323 -3.81 6.97 20.57
CA SER A 323 -2.62 6.19 20.25
C SER A 323 -2.61 6.08 18.73
N ASP A 324 -2.00 7.07 18.07
CA ASP A 324 -1.56 6.92 16.69
C ASP A 324 -0.74 5.63 16.67
N PHE A 325 -1.28 4.59 16.06
CA PHE A 325 -0.47 3.50 15.53
C PHE A 325 0.36 4.14 14.42
N GLU A 326 1.42 4.87 14.79
CA GLU A 326 2.41 5.35 13.84
C GLU A 326 2.97 4.11 13.17
N GLU A 327 2.64 3.92 11.89
CA GLU A 327 3.31 2.93 11.05
C GLU A 327 4.82 3.11 11.25
N GLU A 328 5.47 2.04 11.70
CA GLU A 328 6.90 2.07 11.95
C GLU A 328 7.60 2.52 10.66
N ARG A 329 8.35 3.62 10.74
CA ARG A 329 8.93 4.28 9.57
C ARG A 329 10.42 4.40 9.73
N ILE A 330 11.15 3.98 8.69
CA ILE A 330 12.62 4.05 8.68
C ILE A 330 13.04 4.78 7.42
N ASP A 331 13.59 5.98 7.60
CA ASP A 331 14.03 6.80 6.49
C ASP A 331 15.53 6.59 6.14
N ALA A 332 15.80 6.35 4.86
CA ALA A 332 17.08 6.59 4.24
C ALA A 332 17.14 8.04 3.73
N THR A 333 18.12 8.82 4.22
CA THR A 333 18.34 10.21 3.83
C THR A 333 19.50 10.32 2.84
N LEU A 334 19.18 10.72 1.61
CA LEU A 334 20.14 11.05 0.56
C LEU A 334 20.50 12.54 0.64
N PRO A 335 21.79 12.93 0.52
CA PRO A 335 22.21 14.32 0.66
C PRO A 335 21.56 15.26 -0.36
N GLU A 336 21.50 14.85 -1.62
CA GLU A 336 20.87 15.57 -2.72
C GLU A 336 20.25 14.59 -3.71
N PHE A 337 19.06 14.91 -4.23
CA PHE A 337 18.40 14.06 -5.22
C PHE A 337 17.53 14.88 -6.18
N PRO A 338 17.54 14.58 -7.50
CA PRO A 338 16.74 15.31 -8.47
C PRO A 338 15.27 14.86 -8.41
N VAL A 339 14.36 15.83 -8.28
CA VAL A 339 12.92 15.60 -8.13
C VAL A 339 12.11 16.51 -9.06
N ASN A 340 10.96 16.00 -9.49
CA ASN A 340 9.84 16.80 -9.96
C ASN A 340 8.91 17.07 -8.76
N VAL A 341 8.87 18.32 -8.32
CA VAL A 341 7.95 18.77 -7.27
C VAL A 341 6.59 19.00 -7.90
N ILE A 342 5.60 18.19 -7.54
CA ILE A 342 4.22 18.29 -8.02
C ILE A 342 3.39 18.96 -6.92
N CYS A 343 2.85 20.14 -7.22
CA CYS A 343 2.13 20.94 -6.23
C CYS A 343 0.62 20.72 -6.38
N MET A 344 -0.01 20.16 -5.35
CA MET A 344 -1.39 19.66 -5.39
C MET A 344 -2.21 20.13 -4.19
N GLU A 345 -3.52 19.98 -4.29
CA GLU A 345 -4.41 20.06 -3.14
C GLU A 345 -3.94 19.09 -2.05
N TYR A 346 -3.96 19.58 -0.81
CA TYR A 346 -3.80 18.76 0.36
C TYR A 346 -5.07 17.95 0.58
N CYS A 347 -4.92 16.63 0.73
CA CYS A 347 -5.98 15.74 1.14
C CYS A 347 -5.79 15.39 2.62
N GLU A 348 -6.88 15.37 3.39
CA GLU A 348 -6.82 15.27 4.86
C GLU A 348 -6.32 13.89 5.31
N ASN A 349 -6.97 12.81 4.88
CA ASN A 349 -6.66 11.44 5.31
C ASN A 349 -6.75 10.43 4.16
N THR A 350 -6.17 9.24 4.35
CA THR A 350 -6.27 8.12 3.39
C THR A 350 -7.49 7.26 3.71
N PHE A 351 -7.99 6.52 2.72
CA PHE A 351 -9.03 5.54 2.94
C PHE A 351 -8.54 4.38 3.82
N ASP A 352 -7.24 4.08 3.76
CA ASP A 352 -6.61 3.11 4.65
C ASP A 352 -6.75 3.51 6.13
N SER A 353 -6.34 4.74 6.47
CA SER A 353 -6.50 5.28 7.83
C SER A 353 -7.96 5.33 8.28
N LEU A 354 -8.90 5.47 7.35
CA LEU A 354 -10.32 5.44 7.66
C LEU A 354 -10.79 4.03 8.05
N ILE A 355 -10.36 3.01 7.30
CA ILE A 355 -10.73 1.61 7.55
C ILE A 355 -10.11 1.11 8.86
N VAL A 356 -8.87 1.52 9.15
CA VAL A 356 -8.15 1.08 10.36
C VAL A 356 -8.71 1.72 11.63
N ASN A 357 -9.07 3.00 11.58
CA ASN A 357 -9.42 3.77 12.78
C ASN A 357 -10.92 3.93 13.01
N GLU A 358 -11.77 3.64 12.03
CA GLU A 358 -13.22 3.80 12.16
C GLU A 358 -14.00 2.53 11.80
N ASP A 359 -15.04 2.24 12.58
CA ASP A 359 -16.02 1.19 12.29
C ASP A 359 -17.03 1.70 11.26
N LEU A 360 -16.74 1.50 9.99
CA LEU A 360 -17.58 1.93 8.88
C LEU A 360 -18.84 1.07 8.74
N SER A 361 -20.00 1.73 8.64
CA SER A 361 -21.26 1.06 8.29
C SER A 361 -21.30 0.60 6.83
N ASP A 362 -22.16 -0.38 6.51
CA ASP A 362 -22.38 -0.86 5.13
C ASP A 362 -22.68 0.29 4.16
N ASP A 363 -23.49 1.26 4.57
CA ASP A 363 -23.86 2.41 3.74
C ASP A 363 -22.66 3.34 3.48
N GLU A 364 -21.77 3.50 4.46
CA GLU A 364 -20.52 4.28 4.31
C GLU A 364 -19.55 3.59 3.35
N TRP A 365 -19.37 2.27 3.48
CA TRP A 365 -18.59 1.47 2.53
C TRP A 365 -19.13 1.57 1.11
N LEU A 366 -20.43 1.37 0.94
CA LEU A 366 -21.08 1.46 -0.38
C LEU A 366 -20.98 2.88 -0.95
N SER A 367 -21.07 3.91 -0.12
CA SER A 367 -20.82 5.30 -0.55
C SER A 367 -19.38 5.48 -1.05
N ALA A 368 -18.39 5.05 -0.27
CA ALA A 368 -16.98 5.17 -0.63
C ALA A 368 -16.70 4.45 -1.97
N PHE A 369 -17.15 3.21 -2.11
CA PHE A 369 -17.03 2.45 -3.35
C PHE A 369 -17.74 3.11 -4.51
N MET A 370 -18.95 3.62 -4.31
CA MET A 370 -19.68 4.31 -5.37
C MET A 370 -18.95 5.58 -5.85
N GLN A 371 -18.36 6.35 -4.93
CA GLN A 371 -17.54 7.50 -5.27
C GLN A 371 -16.31 7.08 -6.09
N ILE A 372 -15.56 6.07 -5.63
CA ILE A 372 -14.37 5.56 -6.33
C ILE A 372 -14.72 5.02 -7.73
N ILE A 373 -15.81 4.27 -7.86
CA ILE A 373 -16.32 3.76 -9.14
C ILE A 373 -16.62 4.92 -10.09
N MET A 374 -17.29 5.97 -9.62
CA MET A 374 -17.60 7.16 -10.44
C MET A 374 -16.34 7.93 -10.87
N ILE A 375 -15.30 7.96 -10.03
CA ILE A 375 -13.99 8.53 -10.37
C ILE A 375 -13.35 7.75 -11.51
N LEU A 376 -13.25 6.43 -11.37
CA LEU A 376 -12.65 5.55 -12.37
C LEU A 376 -13.42 5.62 -13.70
N ILE A 377 -14.75 5.60 -13.67
CA ILE A 377 -15.59 5.76 -14.88
C ILE A 377 -15.28 7.09 -15.57
N THR A 378 -15.15 8.17 -14.80
CA THR A 378 -14.87 9.51 -15.35
C THR A 378 -13.51 9.56 -16.02
N TYR A 379 -12.46 9.05 -15.37
CA TYR A 379 -11.10 9.02 -15.93
C TYR A 379 -10.99 8.07 -17.12
N GLN A 380 -11.66 6.91 -17.09
CA GLN A 380 -11.71 5.96 -18.20
C GLN A 380 -12.40 6.57 -19.42
N LYS A 381 -13.51 7.29 -19.21
CA LYS A 381 -14.21 7.99 -20.30
C LYS A 381 -13.36 9.11 -20.89
N ALA A 382 -12.78 9.95 -20.04
CA ALA A 382 -12.06 11.14 -20.46
C ALA A 382 -10.70 10.81 -21.10
N PHE A 383 -9.97 9.83 -20.55
CA PHE A 383 -8.55 9.62 -20.86
C PHE A 383 -8.17 8.17 -21.13
N SER A 384 -9.11 7.23 -21.21
CA SER A 384 -8.79 5.78 -21.31
C SER A 384 -7.82 5.32 -20.21
N PHE A 385 -8.06 5.81 -18.99
CA PHE A 385 -7.15 5.70 -17.86
C PHE A 385 -7.21 4.32 -17.17
N THR A 386 -6.06 3.84 -16.73
CA THR A 386 -5.87 2.76 -15.74
C THR A 386 -4.84 3.22 -14.72
N HIS A 387 -5.10 3.01 -13.43
CA HIS A 387 -4.22 3.44 -12.34
C HIS A 387 -2.99 2.53 -12.19
N ASN A 388 -3.22 1.20 -12.27
CA ASN A 388 -2.23 0.13 -12.14
C ASN A 388 -1.60 -0.05 -10.75
N ASP A 389 -1.97 0.79 -9.78
CA ASP A 389 -1.48 0.74 -8.39
C ASP A 389 -2.51 1.32 -7.41
N LEU A 390 -3.79 1.00 -7.62
CA LEU A 390 -4.85 1.52 -6.78
C LEU A 390 -4.97 0.67 -5.52
N HIS A 391 -4.59 1.22 -4.38
CA HIS A 391 -4.76 0.63 -3.05
C HIS A 391 -5.38 1.67 -2.11
N THR A 392 -5.83 1.25 -0.93
CA THR A 392 -6.45 2.08 0.11
C THR A 392 -5.66 3.37 0.40
N ASN A 393 -4.33 3.29 0.48
CA ASN A 393 -3.47 4.48 0.66
C ASN A 393 -3.43 5.47 -0.53
N ASN A 394 -3.76 5.04 -1.74
CA ASN A 394 -3.86 5.92 -2.93
C ASN A 394 -5.28 6.47 -3.16
N VAL A 395 -6.20 6.13 -2.26
CA VAL A 395 -7.52 6.75 -2.15
C VAL A 395 -7.48 7.65 -0.93
N MET A 396 -7.72 8.95 -1.10
CA MET A 396 -7.77 9.91 0.00
C MET A 396 -9.13 10.59 0.04
N TYR A 397 -9.43 11.30 1.12
CA TYR A 397 -10.65 12.10 1.22
C TYR A 397 -10.41 13.45 1.90
N ASN A 398 -11.34 14.37 1.64
CA ASN A 398 -11.51 15.61 2.40
C ASN A 398 -12.87 15.62 3.06
N THR A 399 -12.94 16.17 4.26
CA THR A 399 -14.20 16.42 4.96
C THR A 399 -15.07 17.44 4.22
N THR A 400 -16.40 17.28 4.33
CA THR A 400 -17.38 18.14 3.66
C THR A 400 -18.68 18.23 4.45
N ASP A 401 -19.30 19.41 4.42
CA ASP A 401 -20.66 19.61 4.96
C ASP A 401 -21.75 19.21 3.94
N VAL A 402 -21.37 18.84 2.72
CA VAL A 402 -22.32 18.46 1.66
C VAL A 402 -22.85 17.07 1.96
N GLU A 403 -24.14 16.95 2.30
CA GLU A 403 -24.76 15.66 2.63
C GLU A 403 -24.83 14.68 1.44
N PHE A 404 -25.07 15.19 0.22
CA PHE A 404 -25.26 14.37 -0.98
C PHE A 404 -24.53 14.94 -2.19
N ILE A 405 -23.95 14.03 -2.97
CA ILE A 405 -23.40 14.32 -4.30
C ILE A 405 -24.24 13.64 -5.38
N TYR A 406 -24.30 14.28 -6.55
CA TYR A 406 -25.17 13.88 -7.63
C TYR A 406 -24.37 13.66 -8.91
N TYR A 407 -24.60 12.52 -9.57
CA TYR A 407 -23.97 12.17 -10.83
C TYR A 407 -25.00 12.02 -11.94
N CYS A 408 -24.61 12.33 -13.17
CA CYS A 408 -25.31 11.90 -14.37
C CYS A 408 -24.34 11.08 -15.24
N TYR A 409 -24.69 9.82 -15.51
CA TYR A 409 -23.93 8.93 -16.36
C TYR A 409 -24.85 8.03 -17.18
N LYS A 410 -24.66 7.99 -18.49
CA LYS A 410 -25.54 7.32 -19.47
C LYS A 410 -27.01 7.70 -19.27
N LYS A 411 -27.27 8.99 -19.01
CA LYS A 411 -28.60 9.58 -18.72
C LYS A 411 -29.29 9.01 -17.47
N LYS A 412 -28.61 8.22 -16.65
CA LYS A 412 -29.06 7.81 -15.32
C LYS A 412 -28.51 8.78 -14.29
N TYR A 413 -29.32 9.07 -13.29
CA TYR A 413 -28.97 9.98 -12.21
C TYR A 413 -28.75 9.20 -10.93
N TYR A 414 -27.70 9.54 -10.20
CA TYR A 414 -27.34 8.89 -8.94
C TYR A 414 -27.30 9.95 -7.84
N LYS A 415 -27.83 9.61 -6.66
CA LYS A 415 -27.74 10.40 -5.43
C LYS A 415 -26.96 9.56 -4.42
N VAL A 416 -25.77 10.02 -4.05
CA VAL A 416 -24.88 9.29 -3.15
C VAL A 416 -24.69 10.13 -1.88
N PRO A 417 -24.98 9.58 -0.67
CA PRO A 417 -24.67 10.25 0.59
C PRO A 417 -23.15 10.35 0.75
N THR A 418 -22.64 11.48 1.22
CA THR A 418 -21.19 11.65 1.38
C THR A 418 -20.66 11.10 2.69
N PHE A 419 -21.52 11.00 3.70
CA PHE A 419 -21.13 10.78 5.10
C PHE A 419 -20.00 11.71 5.54
N GLY A 420 -20.07 12.95 5.07
CA GLY A 420 -19.06 13.97 5.38
C GLY A 420 -17.74 13.83 4.62
N ARG A 421 -17.62 12.93 3.63
CA ARG A 421 -16.34 12.66 2.93
C ARG A 421 -16.47 12.73 1.40
N ILE A 422 -15.53 13.43 0.76
CA ILE A 422 -15.35 13.42 -0.70
C ILE A 422 -14.06 12.68 -1.05
N PHE A 423 -14.19 11.49 -1.63
CA PHE A 423 -13.05 10.67 -2.02
C PHE A 423 -12.37 11.19 -3.29
N LYS A 424 -11.05 10.98 -3.37
CA LYS A 424 -10.14 11.39 -4.44
C LYS A 424 -9.10 10.29 -4.65
N ILE A 425 -8.68 10.08 -5.90
CA ILE A 425 -7.57 9.16 -6.23
C ILE A 425 -6.32 10.00 -6.49
N ILE A 426 -5.18 9.55 -5.96
CA ILE A 426 -3.86 10.16 -6.12
C ILE A 426 -2.82 9.12 -6.58
N ASP A 427 -1.61 9.59 -6.86
CA ASP A 427 -0.45 8.79 -7.26
C ASP A 427 -0.55 8.10 -8.63
N PHE A 428 -0.42 8.91 -9.67
CA PHE A 428 -0.55 8.44 -11.04
C PHE A 428 0.79 8.00 -11.67
N GLY A 429 1.80 7.71 -10.84
CA GLY A 429 3.15 7.35 -11.30
C GLY A 429 3.21 6.06 -12.13
N ARG A 430 2.26 5.14 -11.92
CA ARG A 430 2.04 3.92 -12.74
C ARG A 430 0.80 4.02 -13.64
N GLY A 431 0.17 5.19 -13.71
CA GLY A 431 -1.01 5.42 -14.54
C GLY A 431 -0.69 5.22 -16.03
N ILE A 432 -1.60 4.59 -16.76
CA ILE A 432 -1.58 4.51 -18.22
C ILE A 432 -2.83 5.21 -18.75
N TYR A 433 -2.64 6.21 -19.62
CA TYR A 433 -3.73 7.00 -20.17
C TYR A 433 -3.40 7.59 -21.53
N LYS A 434 -4.42 8.17 -22.17
CA LYS A 434 -4.35 8.78 -23.49
C LYS A 434 -4.78 10.23 -23.42
N TYR A 435 -4.03 11.09 -24.11
CA TYR A 435 -4.38 12.50 -24.28
C TYR A 435 -3.85 13.02 -25.61
N ASP A 436 -4.71 13.67 -26.39
CA ASP A 436 -4.38 14.25 -27.69
C ASP A 436 -3.69 13.25 -28.64
N GLY A 437 -4.27 12.04 -28.73
CA GLY A 437 -3.77 10.97 -29.59
C GLY A 437 -2.46 10.31 -29.13
N LYS A 438 -1.90 10.74 -27.99
CA LYS A 438 -0.68 10.16 -27.41
C LYS A 438 -1.01 9.25 -26.24
N ILE A 439 -0.21 8.19 -26.09
CA ILE A 439 -0.24 7.29 -24.93
C ILE A 439 0.83 7.75 -23.95
N PHE A 440 0.43 7.94 -22.70
CA PHE A 440 1.29 8.21 -21.56
C PHE A 440 1.35 6.92 -20.75
N CYS A 441 2.53 6.32 -20.70
CA CYS A 441 2.75 5.04 -20.04
C CYS A 441 4.11 5.11 -19.37
N SER A 442 4.13 5.05 -18.04
CA SER A 442 5.30 5.20 -17.19
C SER A 442 6.47 4.31 -17.60
N ASP A 443 7.70 4.83 -17.47
CA ASP A 443 8.95 4.07 -17.63
C ASP A 443 9.09 2.91 -16.64
N SER A 444 8.22 2.85 -15.62
CA SER A 444 8.03 1.68 -14.77
C SER A 444 7.68 0.41 -15.56
N PHE A 445 7.01 0.52 -16.72
CA PHE A 445 6.65 -0.63 -17.57
C PHE A 445 7.74 -1.03 -18.57
N GLN A 446 8.83 -0.26 -18.65
CA GLN A 446 9.96 -0.57 -19.52
C GLN A 446 10.62 -1.89 -19.12
N ASN A 447 11.24 -2.57 -20.08
CA ASN A 447 12.00 -3.78 -19.81
C ASN A 447 13.08 -3.54 -18.73
N GLY A 448 13.06 -4.34 -17.66
CA GLY A 448 13.99 -4.24 -16.52
C GLY A 448 13.59 -3.23 -15.45
N ALA A 449 12.44 -2.56 -15.58
CA ALA A 449 11.85 -1.72 -14.54
C ALA A 449 10.82 -2.50 -13.70
N ASP A 450 10.28 -1.88 -12.65
CA ASP A 450 9.51 -2.57 -11.60
C ASP A 450 8.19 -3.16 -12.11
N ALA A 451 7.54 -2.50 -13.08
CA ALA A 451 6.30 -2.95 -13.70
C ALA A 451 6.51 -3.78 -14.98
N ALA A 452 7.75 -4.18 -15.28
CA ALA A 452 8.07 -4.87 -16.52
C ALA A 452 7.23 -6.14 -16.67
N THR A 453 6.77 -6.41 -17.89
CA THR A 453 5.99 -7.61 -18.27
C THR A 453 4.58 -7.73 -17.67
N GLN A 454 4.10 -6.73 -16.94
CA GLN A 454 2.69 -6.63 -16.53
C GLN A 454 1.77 -6.56 -17.75
N TYR A 455 2.13 -5.71 -18.71
CA TYR A 455 1.49 -5.59 -20.02
C TYR A 455 2.46 -5.90 -21.14
N ASN A 456 1.92 -6.12 -22.34
CA ASN A 456 2.68 -6.19 -23.57
C ASN A 456 1.96 -5.36 -24.64
N THR A 457 2.14 -4.05 -24.56
CA THR A 457 1.54 -3.03 -25.43
C THR A 457 2.51 -1.86 -25.61
N GLU A 458 2.19 -0.92 -26.50
CA GLU A 458 2.96 0.30 -26.69
C GLU A 458 3.02 1.15 -25.40
N PRO A 459 4.14 1.86 -25.15
CA PRO A 459 5.32 1.99 -26.02
C PRO A 459 6.36 0.84 -25.85
N TYR A 460 6.15 -0.10 -24.94
CA TYR A 460 7.11 -1.15 -24.59
C TYR A 460 6.78 -2.52 -25.20
N PHE A 461 6.14 -2.52 -26.37
CA PHE A 461 5.65 -3.73 -27.02
C PHE A 461 6.80 -4.66 -27.46
N ASN A 462 6.66 -5.94 -27.15
CA ASN A 462 7.57 -6.99 -27.61
C ASN A 462 6.81 -7.94 -28.55
N GLU A 463 7.19 -7.92 -29.83
CA GLU A 463 6.60 -8.76 -30.89
C GLU A 463 6.71 -10.28 -30.62
N LYS A 464 7.64 -10.70 -29.77
CA LYS A 464 7.83 -12.13 -29.42
C LYS A 464 6.81 -12.63 -28.40
N LYS A 465 6.01 -11.74 -27.79
CA LYS A 465 5.03 -12.08 -26.76
C LYS A 465 3.62 -11.71 -27.25
N PRO A 466 2.56 -12.42 -26.80
CA PRO A 466 1.19 -12.03 -27.12
C PRO A 466 0.89 -10.63 -26.59
N ARG A 467 0.10 -9.86 -27.34
CA ARG A 467 -0.33 -8.53 -26.92
C ARG A 467 -1.22 -8.64 -25.68
N LEU A 468 -0.95 -7.78 -24.71
CA LEU A 468 -1.71 -7.68 -23.46
C LEU A 468 -1.90 -6.20 -23.14
N GLU A 469 -3.12 -5.73 -23.27
CA GLU A 469 -3.51 -4.35 -23.01
C GLU A 469 -3.89 -4.15 -21.53
N PRO A 470 -3.76 -2.93 -20.99
CA PRO A 470 -4.38 -2.57 -19.73
C PRO A 470 -5.89 -2.84 -19.75
N ASN A 471 -6.40 -3.38 -18.65
CA ASN A 471 -7.81 -3.67 -18.47
C ASN A 471 -8.39 -2.82 -17.32
N TYR A 472 -9.66 -2.44 -17.43
CA TYR A 472 -10.29 -1.51 -16.48
C TYR A 472 -10.74 -2.14 -15.17
N SER A 473 -10.84 -3.47 -15.10
CA SER A 473 -11.11 -4.22 -13.87
C SER A 473 -9.89 -4.30 -12.95
N PHE A 474 -8.69 -4.10 -13.49
CA PHE A 474 -7.44 -4.14 -12.74
C PHE A 474 -7.49 -3.24 -11.50
N ASP A 475 -7.94 -2.00 -11.65
CA ASP A 475 -7.91 -1.00 -10.58
C ASP A 475 -8.83 -1.38 -9.41
N LEU A 476 -10.03 -1.89 -9.68
CA LEU A 476 -10.95 -2.36 -8.62
C LEU A 476 -10.44 -3.64 -7.96
N CYS A 477 -9.87 -4.56 -8.74
CA CYS A 477 -9.28 -5.77 -8.18
C CYS A 477 -8.10 -5.43 -7.27
N ARG A 478 -7.21 -4.51 -7.67
CA ARG A 478 -6.08 -4.09 -6.82
C ARG A 478 -6.54 -3.37 -5.56
N LEU A 479 -7.58 -2.54 -5.65
CA LEU A 479 -8.16 -1.90 -4.47
C LEU A 479 -8.75 -2.94 -3.51
N ALA A 480 -9.51 -3.91 -4.04
CA ALA A 480 -10.06 -5.01 -3.26
C ALA A 480 -8.95 -5.81 -2.56
N CYS A 481 -7.84 -6.06 -3.24
CA CYS A 481 -6.68 -6.75 -2.66
C CYS A 481 -6.11 -6.04 -1.44
N SER A 482 -6.12 -4.69 -1.39
CA SER A 482 -5.68 -3.95 -0.19
C SER A 482 -6.74 -3.85 0.90
N ILE A 483 -8.00 -4.15 0.60
CA ILE A 483 -9.10 -4.12 1.57
C ILE A 483 -9.32 -5.50 2.20
N PHE A 484 -8.99 -6.56 1.46
CA PHE A 484 -9.31 -7.94 1.77
C PHE A 484 -9.02 -8.34 3.22
N ASP A 485 -7.81 -8.08 3.67
CA ASP A 485 -7.33 -8.50 4.99
C ASP A 485 -7.97 -7.70 6.15
N TYR A 486 -8.67 -6.60 5.85
CA TYR A 486 -9.45 -5.85 6.86
C TYR A 486 -10.88 -6.37 7.02
N VAL A 487 -11.40 -7.09 6.02
CA VAL A 487 -12.81 -7.56 6.00
C VAL A 487 -12.93 -9.07 6.13
N ILE A 488 -11.84 -9.81 5.93
CA ILE A 488 -11.80 -11.27 6.03
C ILE A 488 -10.59 -11.65 6.89
N ASP A 489 -10.85 -11.85 8.18
CA ASP A 489 -9.82 -12.16 9.17
C ASP A 489 -9.33 -13.62 9.09
N ASP A 490 -10.21 -14.55 8.71
CA ASP A 490 -9.89 -15.97 8.56
C ASP A 490 -10.46 -16.53 7.24
N ILE A 491 -9.57 -17.12 6.43
CA ILE A 491 -9.92 -17.74 5.15
C ILE A 491 -10.78 -18.98 5.36
N ASP A 492 -10.66 -19.66 6.50
CA ASP A 492 -11.47 -20.83 6.82
C ASP A 492 -12.94 -20.45 7.09
N ASP A 493 -13.17 -19.26 7.68
CA ASP A 493 -14.51 -18.71 7.96
C ASP A 493 -15.08 -17.86 6.81
N MET A 494 -14.30 -17.66 5.74
CA MET A 494 -14.67 -16.85 4.56
C MET A 494 -16.07 -17.17 4.03
N ALA A 495 -16.44 -18.45 3.96
CA ALA A 495 -17.72 -18.87 3.41
C ALA A 495 -18.91 -18.40 4.26
N ASP A 496 -18.73 -18.22 5.56
CA ASP A 496 -19.75 -17.75 6.47
C ASP A 496 -19.75 -16.22 6.57
N ILE A 497 -18.56 -15.59 6.60
CA ILE A 497 -18.41 -14.12 6.52
C ILE A 497 -19.12 -13.58 5.27
N ILE A 498 -18.89 -14.17 4.09
CA ILE A 498 -19.51 -13.74 2.82
C ILE A 498 -21.04 -13.84 2.83
N LYS A 499 -21.62 -14.72 3.66
CA LYS A 499 -23.09 -14.86 3.75
C LYS A 499 -23.70 -13.77 4.62
N GLU A 500 -22.97 -13.33 5.64
CA GLU A 500 -23.47 -12.38 6.64
C GLU A 500 -23.10 -10.93 6.28
N ASP A 501 -21.92 -10.72 5.68
CA ASP A 501 -21.38 -9.40 5.34
C ASP A 501 -21.43 -9.12 3.82
N PRO A 502 -22.27 -8.17 3.38
CA PRO A 502 -22.39 -7.78 1.97
C PRO A 502 -21.14 -7.05 1.43
N ILE A 503 -20.39 -6.35 2.28
CA ILE A 503 -19.16 -5.64 1.92
C ILE A 503 -18.03 -6.64 1.70
N ALA A 504 -17.82 -7.57 2.64
CA ALA A 504 -16.84 -8.65 2.49
C ALA A 504 -17.10 -9.46 1.22
N LYS A 505 -18.37 -9.78 0.95
CA LYS A 505 -18.79 -10.44 -0.30
C LYS A 505 -18.39 -9.65 -1.54
N LEU A 506 -18.65 -8.35 -1.57
CA LEU A 506 -18.34 -7.50 -2.72
C LEU A 506 -16.82 -7.43 -2.97
N VAL A 507 -16.03 -7.25 -1.92
CA VAL A 507 -14.55 -7.21 -1.98
C VAL A 507 -14.00 -8.54 -2.48
N MET A 508 -14.54 -9.66 -1.98
CA MET A 508 -14.19 -11.01 -2.45
C MET A 508 -14.49 -11.20 -3.93
N GLU A 509 -15.67 -10.79 -4.40
CA GLU A 509 -16.05 -10.91 -5.80
C GLU A 509 -15.09 -10.12 -6.71
N TRP A 510 -14.66 -8.92 -6.31
CA TRP A 510 -13.65 -8.16 -7.06
C TRP A 510 -12.27 -8.83 -7.12
N CYS A 511 -11.98 -9.75 -6.21
CA CYS A 511 -10.75 -10.56 -6.19
C CYS A 511 -10.84 -11.85 -7.02
N LEU A 512 -11.99 -12.14 -7.66
CA LEU A 512 -12.14 -13.33 -8.50
C LEU A 512 -11.61 -13.11 -9.93
N ASP A 513 -10.89 -14.11 -10.43
CA ASP A 513 -10.46 -14.20 -11.81
C ASP A 513 -11.61 -14.58 -12.78
N ASP A 514 -11.32 -14.63 -14.07
CA ASP A 514 -12.28 -14.92 -15.13
C ASP A 514 -12.87 -16.34 -15.03
N ASN A 515 -12.22 -17.23 -14.28
CA ASN A 515 -12.67 -18.59 -13.98
C ASN A 515 -13.37 -18.70 -12.62
N GLY A 516 -13.56 -17.59 -11.91
CA GLY A 516 -14.20 -17.56 -10.59
C GLY A 516 -13.29 -18.00 -9.44
N SER A 517 -11.97 -17.99 -9.63
CA SER A 517 -11.00 -18.32 -8.58
C SER A 517 -10.44 -17.07 -7.91
N ASN A 518 -10.30 -17.10 -6.58
CA ASN A 518 -9.68 -16.00 -5.82
C ASN A 518 -8.21 -15.80 -6.24
N ILE A 519 -7.81 -14.56 -6.53
CA ILE A 519 -6.46 -14.23 -7.01
C ILE A 519 -5.41 -14.11 -5.89
N LEU A 520 -5.83 -13.83 -4.65
CA LEU A 520 -4.98 -13.64 -3.49
C LEU A 520 -4.59 -14.96 -2.85
N TYR A 521 -5.57 -15.82 -2.57
CA TYR A 521 -5.39 -17.04 -1.80
C TYR A 521 -5.81 -18.29 -2.57
N LYS A 522 -5.12 -19.39 -2.28
CA LYS A 522 -5.57 -20.73 -2.63
C LYS A 522 -6.62 -21.18 -1.61
N ASN A 523 -7.38 -22.21 -1.95
CA ASN A 523 -8.32 -22.86 -1.02
C ASN A 523 -7.64 -23.44 0.23
N THR A 524 -6.30 -23.48 0.25
CA THR A 524 -5.49 -23.93 1.38
C THR A 524 -5.05 -22.78 2.30
N GLY A 525 -5.54 -21.56 2.10
CA GLY A 525 -5.12 -20.37 2.85
C GLY A 525 -3.76 -19.79 2.43
N VAL A 526 -3.03 -20.46 1.54
CA VAL A 526 -1.70 -20.01 1.09
C VAL A 526 -1.84 -18.96 0.00
N GLU A 527 -1.05 -17.90 0.10
CA GLU A 527 -0.94 -16.86 -0.93
C GLU A 527 -0.68 -17.49 -2.31
N ARG A 528 -1.49 -17.10 -3.29
CA ARG A 528 -1.49 -17.70 -4.62
C ARG A 528 -0.40 -17.13 -5.51
N TYR A 529 -0.20 -15.82 -5.45
CA TYR A 529 0.75 -15.09 -6.30
C TYR A 529 1.55 -14.08 -5.46
N PRO A 530 2.70 -14.48 -4.91
CA PRO A 530 3.52 -13.57 -4.12
C PRO A 530 4.11 -12.44 -4.98
N ASP A 531 4.37 -11.32 -4.33
CA ASP A 531 5.04 -10.14 -4.87
C ASP A 531 4.37 -9.59 -6.16
N PHE A 532 5.19 -9.07 -7.07
CA PHE A 532 4.76 -8.53 -8.36
C PHE A 532 4.09 -9.56 -9.29
N LYS A 533 4.10 -10.86 -8.94
CA LYS A 533 3.37 -11.88 -9.71
C LYS A 533 1.86 -11.61 -9.64
N LEU A 534 1.35 -11.12 -8.51
CA LEU A 534 -0.05 -10.75 -8.34
C LEU A 534 -0.50 -9.77 -9.43
N TYR A 535 0.25 -8.68 -9.62
CA TYR A 535 -0.01 -7.65 -10.64
C TYR A 535 -0.10 -8.25 -12.05
N LYS A 536 0.82 -9.16 -12.40
CA LYS A 536 0.81 -9.82 -13.71
C LYS A 536 -0.42 -10.72 -13.89
N MET A 537 -0.88 -11.35 -12.83
CA MET A 537 -2.02 -12.27 -12.88
C MET A 537 -3.35 -11.51 -12.92
N ILE A 538 -3.50 -10.44 -12.13
CA ILE A 538 -4.67 -9.54 -12.23
C ILE A 538 -4.78 -8.99 -13.66
N ALA A 539 -3.67 -8.52 -14.25
CA ALA A 539 -3.64 -8.01 -15.61
C ALA A 539 -4.08 -9.04 -16.68
N ARG A 540 -3.85 -10.34 -16.44
CA ARG A 540 -4.08 -11.42 -17.41
C ARG A 540 -5.38 -12.17 -17.24
N CYS A 541 -5.93 -12.18 -16.03
CA CYS A 541 -6.99 -13.11 -15.66
C CYS A 541 -8.18 -12.43 -14.99
N VAL A 542 -8.18 -11.10 -14.79
CA VAL A 542 -9.31 -10.40 -14.17
C VAL A 542 -9.86 -9.35 -15.13
N HIS A 543 -10.95 -9.68 -15.83
CA HIS A 543 -11.57 -8.81 -16.85
C HIS A 543 -13.03 -8.45 -16.57
N ASN A 544 -13.69 -9.16 -15.65
CA ASN A 544 -15.14 -9.07 -15.47
C ASN A 544 -15.58 -7.85 -14.64
N HIS A 545 -14.86 -7.57 -13.54
CA HIS A 545 -15.26 -6.58 -12.53
C HIS A 545 -14.88 -5.13 -12.91
N THR A 546 -15.33 -4.66 -14.07
CA THR A 546 -15.09 -3.27 -14.48
C THR A 546 -15.95 -2.28 -13.67
N PRO A 547 -15.50 -1.02 -13.46
CA PRO A 547 -16.29 0.02 -12.78
C PRO A 547 -17.69 0.21 -13.38
N GLN A 548 -17.83 0.12 -14.70
CA GLN A 548 -19.11 0.24 -15.38
C GLN A 548 -20.04 -0.93 -15.08
N ASN A 549 -19.50 -2.15 -14.92
CA ASN A 549 -20.29 -3.32 -14.58
C ASN A 549 -20.80 -3.26 -13.14
N GLN A 550 -20.05 -2.64 -12.23
CA GLN A 550 -20.47 -2.48 -10.82
C GLN A 550 -21.76 -1.68 -10.69
N LEU A 551 -22.00 -0.68 -11.55
CA LEU A 551 -23.24 0.11 -11.52
C LEU A 551 -24.52 -0.69 -11.82
N ASN A 552 -24.42 -1.93 -12.31
CA ASN A 552 -25.58 -2.78 -12.54
C ASN A 552 -25.92 -3.67 -11.34
N ARG A 553 -25.08 -3.68 -10.30
CA ARG A 553 -25.32 -4.52 -9.13
C ARG A 553 -26.41 -3.93 -8.22
N PRO A 554 -27.16 -4.76 -7.47
CA PRO A 554 -28.23 -4.29 -6.61
C PRO A 554 -27.80 -3.20 -5.62
N GLU A 555 -26.61 -3.35 -5.04
CA GLU A 555 -26.04 -2.45 -4.04
C GLU A 555 -25.89 -1.02 -4.61
N PHE A 556 -25.40 -0.89 -5.85
CA PHE A 556 -25.18 0.41 -6.48
C PHE A 556 -26.40 0.94 -7.27
N VAL A 557 -27.30 0.05 -7.70
CA VAL A 557 -28.58 0.43 -8.30
C VAL A 557 -29.46 1.17 -7.31
N SER A 558 -29.31 0.91 -6.01
CA SER A 558 -30.04 1.62 -4.93
C SER A 558 -29.85 3.14 -4.96
N PHE A 559 -28.68 3.63 -5.43
CA PHE A 559 -28.39 5.06 -5.54
C PHE A 559 -29.07 5.74 -6.74
N ILE A 560 -29.71 4.99 -7.64
CA ILE A 560 -30.37 5.55 -8.82
C ILE A 560 -31.62 6.32 -8.38
N VAL A 561 -31.70 7.59 -8.80
CA VAL A 561 -32.84 8.46 -8.55
C VAL A 561 -33.40 9.02 -9.85
N THR A 562 -34.66 9.45 -9.81
CA THR A 562 -35.22 10.21 -10.94
C THR A 562 -34.71 11.64 -10.90
N LYS A 563 -34.50 12.25 -12.07
CA LYS A 563 -34.04 13.65 -12.19
C LYS A 563 -34.90 14.63 -11.39
N ASN A 564 -36.19 14.35 -11.26
CA ASN A 564 -37.15 15.21 -10.56
C ASN A 564 -36.95 15.23 -9.04
N MET A 565 -36.28 14.23 -8.47
CA MET A 565 -35.95 14.14 -7.04
C MET A 565 -34.72 14.96 -6.67
N ILE A 566 -33.97 15.44 -7.65
CA ILE A 566 -32.78 16.28 -7.44
C ILE A 566 -33.22 17.74 -7.39
N SER A 567 -32.77 18.45 -6.35
CA SER A 567 -33.05 19.88 -6.24
C SER A 567 -32.53 20.64 -7.45
N LYS A 568 -33.29 21.61 -7.95
CA LYS A 568 -32.89 22.45 -9.09
C LYS A 568 -31.63 23.28 -8.81
N THR A 569 -31.27 23.47 -7.54
CA THR A 569 -30.06 24.18 -7.12
C THR A 569 -28.89 23.25 -6.86
N ALA A 570 -29.09 21.93 -6.85
CA ALA A 570 -28.01 20.98 -6.63
C ALA A 570 -27.06 20.97 -7.84
N THR A 571 -25.76 20.92 -7.55
CA THR A 571 -24.74 20.76 -8.58
C THR A 571 -24.66 19.28 -8.96
N ILE A 572 -24.79 18.99 -10.25
CA ILE A 572 -24.71 17.63 -10.79
C ILE A 572 -23.38 17.49 -11.52
N MET A 573 -22.62 16.46 -11.18
CA MET A 573 -21.46 16.03 -11.95
C MET A 573 -21.94 15.27 -13.19
N ASP A 574 -22.10 16.00 -14.29
CA ASP A 574 -22.55 15.40 -15.55
C ASP A 574 -21.37 14.76 -16.30
N ILE A 575 -21.17 13.47 -16.01
CA ILE A 575 -20.11 12.67 -16.65
C ILE A 575 -20.42 12.54 -18.14
N ASP A 576 -21.68 12.60 -18.59
CA ASP A 576 -22.05 12.52 -20.00
C ASP A 576 -21.52 13.71 -20.83
N GLU A 577 -21.41 14.89 -20.23
CA GLU A 577 -20.89 16.11 -20.88
C GLU A 577 -19.36 16.12 -21.05
N ILE A 578 -18.64 15.27 -20.30
CA ILE A 578 -17.18 15.17 -20.40
C ILE A 578 -16.82 14.46 -21.72
N PRO A 579 -16.08 15.11 -22.65
CA PRO A 579 -15.66 14.49 -23.89
C PRO A 579 -14.49 13.52 -23.65
N SER A 580 -14.27 12.60 -24.59
CA SER A 580 -13.02 11.82 -24.62
C SER A 580 -11.91 12.70 -25.18
N PHE A 581 -10.84 12.86 -24.41
CA PHE A 581 -9.61 13.55 -24.80
C PHE A 581 -8.55 12.58 -25.35
N SER A 582 -8.87 11.28 -25.44
CA SER A 582 -7.94 10.24 -25.87
C SER A 582 -7.52 10.36 -27.34
N CYS A 583 -8.38 10.92 -28.20
CA CYS A 583 -8.13 11.09 -29.63
C CYS A 583 -7.76 12.54 -29.96
N SER A 584 -6.90 12.75 -30.96
CA SER A 584 -6.71 14.08 -31.55
C SER A 584 -7.98 14.53 -32.28
N PRO A 585 -8.36 15.82 -32.18
CA PRO A 585 -9.60 16.36 -32.76
C PRO A 585 -9.66 16.31 -34.29
#